data_AF-A0A960DS89-F1
#
_entry.id   AF-A0A960DS89-F1
#
_cell.length_a   1.000
_cell.length_b   1.000
_cell.length_c   1.000
_cell.angle_alpha   90.00
_cell.angle_beta   90.00
_cell.angle_gamma   90.00
#
_symmetry.space_group_name_H-M   'P 1'
#
loop_
_entity.id
_entity.type
_entity.pdbx_description
1 polymer ?
#
loop_
_entity_poly.entity_id
_entity_poly.type
_entity_poly.pdbx_seq_one_letter_code
_entity_poly.pdbx_strand_id
1 'polypeptide(L)'
;MTAPARGPGLRRRWDRFVLRTEGRLDGDTADRMLPWTLALVLFVALTAMSAATVRSLDGGSGLGPWIQAAWRREHGMAGRPVGGLDPASGSWSLGSEPILLVARWLPVEAVFTVFQAFVIAVAVVPLWRLARREAHLRVGATAVVVIAYALAPALHRTNLSAFHPEAMALPALMAAYLRARQEQWVRYALLAGIVLIARGDLGLTVAALGLLVVLAGHRRAGAITSVVGIAWTAVAVVVASPDLPDGRLTPAEEFVARATGPLAVVPRLLADPIQLGRQLFAEPSVLFLVVVLAPLLFLPLVSPRRVGAAAPAMALAMIADTLVQEAAERGVVNLSPAAAHIAPALAFVFVALVFALERIGDLSVTRVNVDRRVLLALLAGATLLFLTESPSSPYEAPWGWGSRDAVDGARLEAADLVDDAEAVATSPSVTAQVAARAQLIELPPAPADLDAPLLDGLADRVDVVLLDTTGDDPLTRRPFWTGSDVRRVVRRLERSGFVSVYDAQGIHLLRVDPQAVAASE
;
A
#
# COMPACT_ATOMS: atom_id res chain seq x y z
N MET A 1 54.43 43.23 23.07
CA MET A 1 53.16 43.25 22.32
C MET A 1 52.68 41.82 22.16
N THR A 2 51.65 41.44 22.92
CA THR A 2 51.02 40.11 22.89
C THR A 2 49.96 40.09 21.80
N ALA A 3 50.08 39.14 20.86
CA ALA A 3 49.12 38.95 19.78
C ALA A 3 47.75 38.48 20.34
N PRO A 4 46.61 38.95 19.81
CA PRO A 4 45.30 38.54 20.30
C PRO A 4 45.03 37.08 19.94
N ALA A 5 44.61 36.30 20.94
CA ALA A 5 44.23 34.91 20.77
C ALA A 5 43.06 34.80 19.77
N ARG A 6 43.29 34.10 18.65
CA ARG A 6 42.23 33.76 17.68
C ARG A 6 41.16 32.93 18.41
N GLY A 7 39.98 33.53 18.60
CA GLY A 7 38.84 32.85 19.20
C GLY A 7 38.50 31.54 18.47
N PRO A 8 37.91 30.54 19.15
CA PRO A 8 37.60 29.25 18.54
C PRO A 8 36.69 29.47 17.32
N GLY A 9 37.21 29.15 16.12
CA GLY A 9 36.51 29.35 14.85
C GLY A 9 35.13 28.69 14.82
N LEU A 10 34.24 29.22 13.98
CA LEU A 10 32.83 28.79 13.87
C LEU A 10 32.65 27.26 13.86
N ARG A 11 33.52 26.53 13.14
CA ARG A 11 33.55 25.06 13.12
C ARG A 11 33.64 24.44 14.52
N ARG A 12 34.55 24.90 15.38
CA ARG A 12 34.71 24.39 16.76
C ARG A 12 33.55 24.75 17.68
N ARG A 13 32.79 25.80 17.39
CA ARG A 13 31.54 26.11 18.11
C ARG A 13 30.42 25.19 17.65
N TRP A 14 30.33 24.92 16.34
CA TRP A 14 29.40 23.96 15.76
C TRP A 14 29.64 22.53 16.21
N ASP A 15 30.88 22.05 16.21
CA ASP A 15 31.21 20.72 16.71
C ASP A 15 30.83 20.57 18.19
N ARG A 16 31.08 21.57 19.02
CA ARG A 16 30.67 21.55 20.44
C ARG A 16 29.16 21.60 20.64
N PHE A 17 28.44 22.35 19.80
CA PHE A 17 26.98 22.37 19.84
C PHE A 17 26.42 21.00 19.44
N VAL A 18 26.88 20.43 18.33
CA VAL A 18 26.49 19.09 17.86
C VAL A 18 26.78 18.04 18.94
N LEU A 19 27.99 18.01 19.51
CA LEU A 19 28.36 17.05 20.55
C LEU A 19 27.51 17.18 21.83
N ARG A 20 27.14 18.41 22.23
CA ARG A 20 26.26 18.62 23.39
C ARG A 20 24.83 18.17 23.11
N THR A 21 24.34 18.41 21.90
CA THR A 21 23.01 17.97 21.47
C THR A 21 22.98 16.45 21.34
N GLU A 22 23.99 15.83 20.73
CA GLU A 22 24.17 14.37 20.69
C GLU A 22 24.20 13.78 22.11
N GLY A 23 24.98 14.36 23.03
CA GLY A 23 25.06 13.89 24.41
C GLY A 23 23.76 14.00 25.20
N ARG A 24 22.90 14.99 24.91
CA ARG A 24 21.56 15.09 25.51
C ARG A 24 20.58 14.09 24.91
N LEU A 25 20.69 13.83 23.61
CA LEU A 25 19.83 12.89 22.89
C LEU A 25 20.24 11.42 23.14
N ASP A 26 21.48 11.16 23.56
CA ASP A 26 21.96 9.82 23.94
C ASP A 26 21.46 9.37 25.33
N GLY A 27 20.70 10.20 26.05
CA GLY A 27 20.15 9.86 27.37
C GLY A 27 18.97 8.88 27.30
N ASP A 28 18.78 8.09 28.37
CA ASP A 28 17.71 7.09 28.48
C ASP A 28 16.30 7.65 28.29
N THR A 29 16.06 8.89 28.74
CA THR A 29 14.76 9.57 28.57
C THR A 29 14.50 9.89 27.10
N ALA A 30 15.52 10.37 26.39
CA ALA A 30 15.42 10.66 24.96
C ALA A 30 15.17 9.36 24.17
N ASP A 31 15.87 8.28 24.50
CA ASP A 31 15.65 6.96 23.88
C ASP A 31 14.25 6.36 24.13
N ARG A 32 13.55 6.80 25.18
CA ARG A 32 12.16 6.42 25.44
C ARG A 32 11.17 7.30 24.70
N MET A 33 11.40 8.61 24.62
CA MET A 33 10.44 9.58 24.08
C MET A 33 10.58 9.82 22.58
N LEU A 34 11.82 9.95 22.07
CA LEU A 34 12.11 10.23 20.66
C LEU A 34 11.38 9.33 19.65
N PRO A 35 11.37 7.99 19.81
CA PRO A 35 10.66 7.14 18.86
C PRO A 35 9.16 7.45 18.79
N TRP A 36 8.53 7.77 19.91
CA TRP A 36 7.10 8.11 19.96
C TRP A 36 6.83 9.50 19.39
N THR A 37 7.69 10.48 19.66
CA THR A 37 7.54 11.82 19.07
C THR A 37 7.74 11.79 17.56
N LEU A 38 8.72 11.02 17.07
CA LEU A 38 8.95 10.84 15.63
C LEU A 38 7.79 10.08 14.97
N ALA A 39 7.28 9.02 15.61
CA ALA A 39 6.08 8.32 15.16
C ALA A 39 4.87 9.27 15.13
N LEU A 40 4.65 10.10 16.15
CA LEU A 40 3.53 11.04 16.17
C LEU A 40 3.63 12.09 15.05
N VAL A 41 4.81 12.66 14.82
CA VAL A 41 5.03 13.62 13.72
C VAL A 41 4.77 12.95 12.37
N LEU A 42 5.30 11.74 12.16
CA LEU A 42 5.09 10.98 10.93
C LEU A 42 3.61 10.63 10.74
N PHE A 43 2.92 10.21 11.81
CA PHE A 43 1.49 9.91 11.80
C PHE A 43 0.67 11.11 11.36
N VAL A 44 0.87 12.27 11.99
CA VAL A 44 0.13 13.50 11.65
C VAL A 44 0.38 13.89 10.19
N ALA A 45 1.62 13.81 9.72
CA ALA A 45 1.95 14.11 8.33
C ALA A 45 1.27 13.13 7.35
N LEU A 46 1.40 11.82 7.58
CA LEU A 46 0.82 10.78 6.72
C LEU A 46 -0.71 10.83 6.71
N THR A 47 -1.36 11.07 7.84
CA THR A 47 -2.82 11.24 7.93
C THR A 47 -3.27 12.49 7.18
N ALA A 48 -2.57 13.61 7.32
CA ALA A 48 -2.91 14.84 6.61
C ALA A 48 -2.82 14.65 5.09
N MET A 49 -1.78 13.97 4.60
CA MET A 49 -1.62 13.68 3.17
C MET A 49 -2.72 12.72 2.66
N SER A 50 -2.96 11.63 3.38
CA SER A 50 -3.98 10.64 3.00
C SER A 50 -5.40 11.24 3.01
N ALA A 51 -5.72 12.09 3.99
CA ALA A 51 -6.98 12.84 4.03
C ALA A 51 -7.12 13.82 2.87
N ALA A 52 -6.01 14.42 2.42
CA ALA A 52 -6.02 15.30 1.26
C ALA A 52 -6.26 14.53 -0.05
N THR A 53 -5.68 13.33 -0.19
CA THR A 53 -5.92 12.40 -1.33
C THR A 53 -7.38 11.93 -1.39
N VAL A 54 -7.98 11.60 -0.25
CA VAL A 54 -9.43 11.27 -0.21
C VAL A 54 -10.26 12.48 -0.65
N ARG A 55 -9.88 13.69 -0.23
CA ARG A 55 -10.61 14.91 -0.58
C ARG A 55 -10.54 15.24 -2.07
N SER A 56 -9.42 14.95 -2.74
CA SER A 56 -9.24 15.12 -4.20
C SER A 56 -9.79 13.97 -5.03
N LEU A 57 -10.46 12.98 -4.42
CA LEU A 57 -11.04 11.80 -5.11
C LEU A 57 -10.00 10.89 -5.79
N ASP A 58 -8.70 11.10 -5.55
CA ASP A 58 -7.59 10.32 -6.12
C ASP A 58 -7.53 8.86 -5.62
N GLY A 59 -8.30 8.54 -4.57
CA GLY A 59 -8.44 7.17 -4.05
C GLY A 59 -9.21 6.21 -4.98
N GLY A 60 -9.96 6.76 -5.94
CA GLY A 60 -10.57 6.09 -7.10
C GLY A 60 -11.20 4.72 -6.85
N SER A 61 -11.04 3.83 -7.84
CA SER A 61 -11.56 2.46 -7.86
C SER A 61 -11.04 1.54 -6.76
N GLY A 62 -9.81 1.77 -6.27
CA GLY A 62 -9.20 0.90 -5.24
C GLY A 62 -9.92 0.94 -3.90
N LEU A 63 -10.56 2.05 -3.55
CA LEU A 63 -11.37 2.16 -2.33
C LEU A 63 -12.75 1.49 -2.49
N GLY A 64 -13.28 1.39 -3.70
CA GLY A 64 -14.60 0.85 -4.00
C GLY A 64 -14.86 -0.54 -3.41
N PRO A 65 -14.01 -1.56 -3.70
CA PRO A 65 -14.14 -2.90 -3.13
C PRO A 65 -14.19 -2.92 -1.60
N TRP A 66 -13.41 -2.06 -0.92
CA TRP A 66 -13.37 -2.00 0.53
C TRP A 66 -14.56 -1.27 1.16
N ILE A 67 -15.03 -0.18 0.53
CA ILE A 67 -16.26 0.52 0.95
C ILE A 67 -17.45 -0.43 0.80
N GLN A 68 -17.54 -1.14 -0.31
CA GLN A 68 -18.60 -2.11 -0.50
C GLN A 68 -18.46 -3.30 0.45
N ALA A 69 -17.23 -3.78 0.73
CA ALA A 69 -17.00 -4.82 1.74
C ALA A 69 -17.51 -4.40 3.13
N ALA A 70 -17.32 -3.13 3.52
CA ALA A 70 -17.90 -2.58 4.74
C ALA A 70 -19.43 -2.59 4.69
N TRP A 71 -20.02 -2.01 3.64
CA TRP A 71 -21.48 -1.94 3.45
C TRP A 71 -22.15 -3.32 3.48
N ARG A 72 -21.55 -4.31 2.81
CA ARG A 72 -22.06 -5.69 2.76
C ARG A 72 -22.11 -6.34 4.14
N ARG A 73 -21.12 -6.12 4.99
CA ARG A 73 -21.11 -6.64 6.37
C ARG A 73 -22.24 -6.07 7.21
N GLU A 74 -22.65 -4.82 6.94
CA GLU A 74 -23.80 -4.21 7.61
C GLU A 74 -25.13 -4.79 7.15
N HIS A 75 -25.20 -5.17 5.87
CA HIS A 75 -26.41 -5.66 5.19
C HIS A 75 -26.43 -7.18 5.02
N GLY A 76 -25.81 -7.94 5.93
CA GLY A 76 -25.89 -9.40 5.94
C GLY A 76 -25.25 -10.08 4.73
N MET A 77 -24.18 -9.50 4.19
CA MET A 77 -23.44 -9.92 3.00
C MET A 77 -24.23 -9.86 1.69
N ALA A 78 -25.31 -9.07 1.65
CA ALA A 78 -26.12 -8.84 0.45
C ALA A 78 -25.30 -8.32 -0.73
N GLY A 79 -25.83 -8.47 -1.95
CA GLY A 79 -25.22 -7.92 -3.15
C GLY A 79 -23.99 -8.69 -3.65
N ARG A 80 -23.38 -8.16 -4.72
CA ARG A 80 -22.18 -8.73 -5.35
C ARG A 80 -20.97 -7.81 -5.10
N PRO A 81 -19.81 -8.37 -4.74
CA PRO A 81 -18.60 -7.57 -4.57
C PRO A 81 -18.11 -6.98 -5.89
N VAL A 82 -17.80 -5.70 -5.87
CA VAL A 82 -17.07 -4.94 -6.87
C VAL A 82 -15.65 -5.47 -6.89
N GLY A 83 -15.11 -5.69 -8.08
CA GLY A 83 -13.85 -6.45 -8.22
C GLY A 83 -14.04 -7.97 -8.23
N GLY A 84 -15.29 -8.46 -8.19
CA GLY A 84 -15.63 -9.88 -8.32
C GLY A 84 -15.52 -10.71 -7.04
N LEU A 85 -14.66 -10.30 -6.10
CA LEU A 85 -14.45 -10.96 -4.80
C LEU A 85 -14.37 -9.94 -3.67
N ASP A 86 -14.81 -10.33 -2.47
CA ASP A 86 -14.59 -9.50 -1.28
C ASP A 86 -13.08 -9.51 -0.93
N PRO A 87 -12.43 -8.34 -0.87
CA PRO A 87 -10.97 -8.24 -0.73
C PRO A 87 -10.47 -8.86 0.58
N ALA A 88 -11.26 -8.81 1.66
CA ALA A 88 -10.87 -9.38 2.95
C ALA A 88 -10.90 -10.92 2.92
N SER A 89 -11.98 -11.50 2.39
CA SER A 89 -12.10 -12.96 2.31
C SER A 89 -11.17 -13.55 1.26
N GLY A 90 -11.02 -12.88 0.10
CA GLY A 90 -10.18 -13.36 -1.00
C GLY A 90 -8.69 -13.39 -0.65
N SER A 91 -8.21 -12.43 0.15
CA SER A 91 -6.82 -12.38 0.60
C SER A 91 -6.56 -13.11 1.93
N TRP A 92 -7.62 -13.68 2.53
CA TRP A 92 -7.60 -14.26 3.88
C TRP A 92 -7.12 -13.26 4.94
N SER A 93 -7.56 -12.00 4.84
CA SER A 93 -7.17 -10.90 5.74
C SER A 93 -8.11 -10.81 6.95
N LEU A 94 -7.97 -11.73 7.90
CA LEU A 94 -8.77 -11.75 9.14
C LEU A 94 -8.58 -10.50 10.02
N GLY A 95 -7.43 -9.85 9.91
CA GLY A 95 -7.09 -8.61 10.61
C GLY A 95 -7.86 -7.39 10.08
N SER A 96 -8.42 -7.46 8.86
CA SER A 96 -9.27 -6.41 8.31
C SER A 96 -10.68 -6.41 8.90
N GLU A 97 -11.20 -7.57 9.33
CA GLU A 97 -12.55 -7.69 9.92
C GLU A 97 -12.83 -6.75 11.10
N PRO A 98 -11.98 -6.65 12.14
CA PRO A 98 -12.21 -5.69 13.21
C PRO A 98 -12.18 -4.23 12.73
N ILE A 99 -11.42 -3.93 11.68
CA ILE A 99 -11.33 -2.58 11.09
C ILE A 99 -12.63 -2.26 10.36
N LEU A 100 -13.16 -3.21 9.58
CA LEU A 100 -14.44 -3.11 8.90
C LEU A 100 -15.61 -3.00 9.89
N LEU A 101 -15.52 -3.66 11.05
CA LEU A 101 -16.51 -3.51 12.12
C LEU A 101 -16.49 -2.11 12.75
N VAL A 102 -15.31 -1.49 12.89
CA VAL A 102 -15.19 -0.10 13.37
C VAL A 102 -15.72 0.88 12.33
N ALA A 103 -15.51 0.59 11.04
CA ALA A 103 -16.01 1.38 9.91
C ALA A 103 -17.54 1.43 9.81
N ARG A 104 -18.28 0.69 10.65
CA ARG A 104 -19.73 0.79 10.80
C ARG A 104 -20.19 2.05 11.52
N TRP A 105 -19.33 2.62 12.36
CA TRP A 105 -19.67 3.75 13.24
C TRP A 105 -19.00 5.05 12.83
N LEU A 106 -18.05 4.98 11.90
CA LEU A 106 -17.20 6.07 11.48
C LEU A 106 -17.10 6.05 9.95
N PRO A 107 -16.86 7.19 9.29
CA PRO A 107 -16.65 7.23 7.85
C PRO A 107 -15.55 6.24 7.43
N VAL A 108 -15.89 5.32 6.54
CA VAL A 108 -15.04 4.18 6.14
C VAL A 108 -13.66 4.64 5.67
N GLU A 109 -13.63 5.68 4.84
CA GLU A 109 -12.42 6.31 4.31
C GLU A 109 -11.52 6.86 5.43
N ALA A 110 -12.10 7.52 6.43
CA ALA A 110 -11.36 8.05 7.56
C ALA A 110 -10.75 6.94 8.41
N VAL A 111 -11.46 5.82 8.61
CA VAL A 111 -10.93 4.66 9.34
C VAL A 111 -9.72 4.08 8.63
N PHE A 112 -9.80 3.88 7.31
CA PHE A 112 -8.71 3.31 6.52
C PHE A 112 -7.47 4.19 6.47
N THR A 113 -7.65 5.49 6.19
CA THR A 113 -6.55 6.46 6.12
C THR A 113 -5.83 6.63 7.45
N VAL A 114 -6.58 6.74 8.56
CA VAL A 114 -6.01 6.86 9.91
C VAL A 114 -5.31 5.57 10.31
N PHE A 115 -5.89 4.40 10.06
CA PHE A 115 -5.29 3.13 10.40
C PHE A 115 -3.95 2.91 9.68
N GLN A 116 -3.93 3.13 8.36
CA GLN A 116 -2.74 2.91 7.53
C GLN A 116 -1.59 3.85 7.93
N ALA A 117 -1.89 5.14 8.13
CA ALA A 117 -0.93 6.11 8.64
C ALA A 117 -0.41 5.71 10.03
N PHE A 118 -1.29 5.21 10.91
CA PHE A 118 -0.91 4.77 12.26
C PHE A 118 0.05 3.59 12.24
N VAL A 119 -0.24 2.53 11.47
CA VAL A 119 0.63 1.34 11.44
C VAL A 119 2.00 1.62 10.84
N ILE A 120 2.08 2.46 9.79
CA ILE A 120 3.34 2.92 9.20
C ILE A 120 4.12 3.76 10.22
N ALA A 121 3.47 4.72 10.88
CA ALA A 121 4.12 5.58 11.85
C ALA A 121 4.64 4.83 13.09
N VAL A 122 3.86 3.89 13.62
CA VAL A 122 4.23 3.11 14.80
C VAL A 122 5.45 2.21 14.55
N ALA A 123 5.72 1.81 13.30
CA ALA A 123 6.90 1.02 12.95
C ALA A 123 8.24 1.73 13.26
N VAL A 124 8.23 3.06 13.36
CA VAL A 124 9.39 3.84 13.83
C VAL A 124 9.84 3.39 15.23
N VAL A 125 8.91 2.99 16.09
CA VAL A 125 9.21 2.60 17.48
C VAL A 125 10.06 1.34 17.58
N PRO A 126 9.67 0.17 17.00
CA PRO A 126 10.53 -1.00 16.99
C PRO A 126 11.80 -0.77 16.16
N LEU A 127 11.75 0.00 15.08
CA LEU A 127 12.93 0.32 14.26
C LEU A 127 14.01 1.08 15.05
N TRP A 128 13.61 2.15 15.75
CA TRP A 128 14.49 2.92 16.64
C TRP A 128 15.08 2.03 17.74
N ARG A 129 14.23 1.19 18.36
CA ARG A 129 14.67 0.28 19.43
C ARG A 129 15.64 -0.78 18.94
N LEU A 130 15.44 -1.33 17.73
CA LEU A 130 16.40 -2.23 17.10
C LEU A 130 17.75 -1.54 16.88
N ALA A 131 17.73 -0.34 16.29
CA ALA A 131 18.94 0.44 16.06
C ALA A 131 19.71 0.77 17.34
N ARG A 132 19.01 1.19 18.40
CA ARG A 132 19.63 1.65 19.65
C ARG A 132 20.01 0.53 20.62
N ARG A 133 19.16 -0.50 20.74
CA ARG A 133 19.32 -1.54 21.78
C ARG A 133 20.00 -2.79 21.27
N GLU A 134 19.75 -3.18 20.02
CA GLU A 134 20.32 -4.42 19.46
C GLU A 134 21.58 -4.12 18.63
N ALA A 135 21.51 -3.12 17.75
CA ALA A 135 22.63 -2.72 16.89
C ALA A 135 23.55 -1.65 17.51
N HIS A 136 23.21 -1.16 18.71
CA HIS A 136 23.99 -0.18 19.47
C HIS A 136 24.39 1.10 18.70
N LEU A 137 23.63 1.50 17.68
CA LEU A 137 23.92 2.66 16.86
C LEU A 137 23.83 3.95 17.69
N ARG A 138 24.68 4.94 17.37
CA ARG A 138 24.51 6.30 17.90
C ARG A 138 23.21 6.95 17.42
N VAL A 139 22.76 8.00 18.12
CA VAL A 139 21.52 8.72 17.79
C VAL A 139 21.55 9.24 16.36
N GLY A 140 22.68 9.80 15.91
CA GLY A 140 22.81 10.32 14.55
C GLY A 140 22.53 9.25 13.48
N ALA A 141 23.15 8.07 13.59
CA ALA A 141 22.90 6.97 12.67
C ALA A 141 21.46 6.45 12.77
N THR A 142 20.92 6.35 13.99
CA THR A 142 19.53 5.94 14.22
C THR A 142 18.53 6.92 13.59
N ALA A 143 18.76 8.22 13.75
CA ALA A 143 17.93 9.27 13.18
C ALA A 143 17.96 9.21 11.65
N VAL A 144 19.13 8.99 11.03
CA VAL A 144 19.24 8.81 9.59
C VAL A 144 18.46 7.59 9.10
N VAL A 145 18.49 6.46 9.82
CA VAL A 145 17.67 5.28 9.49
C VAL A 145 16.17 5.61 9.56
N VAL A 146 15.73 6.33 10.59
CA VAL A 146 14.30 6.72 10.71
C VAL A 146 13.90 7.75 9.67
N ILE A 147 14.77 8.69 9.30
CA ILE A 147 14.51 9.64 8.21
C ILE A 147 14.46 8.91 6.88
N ALA A 148 15.39 7.99 6.60
CA ALA A 148 15.36 7.16 5.40
C ALA A 148 14.10 6.28 5.33
N TYR A 149 13.62 5.79 6.48
CA TYR A 149 12.33 5.14 6.60
C TYR A 149 11.19 6.10 6.25
N ALA A 150 11.10 7.26 6.90
CA ALA A 150 10.05 8.24 6.65
C ALA A 150 10.03 8.79 5.20
N LEU A 151 11.17 8.77 4.51
CA LEU A 151 11.30 9.19 3.10
C LEU A 151 11.16 8.04 2.09
N ALA A 152 10.97 6.80 2.53
CA ALA A 152 10.91 5.66 1.61
C ALA A 152 9.70 5.76 0.67
N PRO A 153 9.89 5.86 -0.67
CA PRO A 153 8.79 6.04 -1.62
C PRO A 153 7.69 4.98 -1.51
N ALA A 154 8.07 3.72 -1.24
CA ALA A 154 7.14 2.61 -1.08
C ALA A 154 6.17 2.80 0.11
N LEU A 155 6.60 3.47 1.19
CA LEU A 155 5.70 3.77 2.32
C LEU A 155 4.69 4.85 1.96
N HIS A 156 5.10 5.88 1.20
CA HIS A 156 4.18 6.91 0.72
C HIS A 156 3.20 6.33 -0.28
N ARG A 157 3.63 5.45 -1.19
CA ARG A 157 2.72 4.69 -2.08
C ARG A 157 1.71 3.87 -1.29
N THR A 158 2.17 3.11 -0.29
CA THR A 158 1.26 2.37 0.59
C THR A 158 0.27 3.32 1.26
N ASN A 159 0.74 4.42 1.86
CA ASN A 159 -0.09 5.37 2.61
C ASN A 159 -1.14 6.12 1.78
N LEU A 160 -0.80 6.51 0.55
CA LEU A 160 -1.67 7.28 -0.35
C LEU A 160 -2.54 6.40 -1.24
N SER A 161 -2.21 5.12 -1.38
CA SER A 161 -3.08 4.16 -2.04
C SER A 161 -4.31 3.82 -1.18
N ALA A 162 -5.23 3.03 -1.77
CA ALA A 162 -6.38 2.48 -1.06
C ALA A 162 -5.99 1.63 0.17
N PHE A 163 -6.96 1.01 0.83
CA PHE A 163 -6.72 0.30 2.09
C PHE A 163 -5.91 -1.00 1.91
N HIS A 164 -4.77 -1.09 2.59
CA HIS A 164 -3.89 -2.27 2.61
C HIS A 164 -3.75 -2.87 4.02
N PRO A 165 -4.53 -3.90 4.37
CA PRO A 165 -4.48 -4.49 5.71
C PRO A 165 -3.12 -5.09 6.06
N GLU A 166 -2.35 -5.56 5.07
CA GLU A 166 -0.99 -6.09 5.26
C GLU A 166 0.00 -5.06 5.83
N ALA A 167 -0.29 -3.76 5.74
CA ALA A 167 0.56 -2.71 6.29
C ALA A 167 0.76 -2.87 7.81
N MET A 168 -0.18 -3.50 8.52
CA MET A 168 -0.03 -3.78 9.96
C MET A 168 1.09 -4.79 10.26
N ALA A 169 1.50 -5.60 9.27
CA ALA A 169 2.62 -6.51 9.42
C ALA A 169 3.97 -5.79 9.54
N LEU A 170 4.09 -4.57 8.99
CA LEU A 170 5.33 -3.78 9.01
C LEU A 170 5.83 -3.52 10.45
N PRO A 171 5.07 -2.85 11.34
CA PRO A 171 5.48 -2.70 12.73
C PRO A 171 5.56 -4.03 13.48
N ALA A 172 4.65 -4.97 13.18
CA ALA A 172 4.57 -6.25 13.89
C ALA A 172 5.80 -7.13 13.62
N LEU A 173 6.28 -7.23 12.38
CA LEU A 173 7.49 -7.98 12.01
C LEU A 173 8.75 -7.39 12.65
N MET A 174 8.92 -6.06 12.60
CA MET A 174 10.05 -5.39 13.27
C MET A 174 10.02 -5.62 14.78
N ALA A 175 8.85 -5.48 15.41
CA ALA A 175 8.67 -5.70 16.83
C ALA A 175 8.86 -7.18 17.19
N ALA A 176 8.38 -8.13 16.37
CA ALA A 176 8.54 -9.55 16.58
C ALA A 176 10.03 -9.91 16.55
N TYR A 177 10.77 -9.42 15.55
CA TYR A 177 12.22 -9.62 15.48
C TYR A 177 12.93 -9.06 16.73
N LEU A 178 12.57 -7.85 17.18
CA LEU A 178 13.09 -7.27 18.42
C LEU A 178 12.79 -8.14 19.65
N ARG A 179 11.58 -8.70 19.76
CA ARG A 179 11.19 -9.54 20.91
C ARG A 179 11.83 -10.93 20.87
N ALA A 180 12.07 -11.48 19.68
CA ALA A 180 12.82 -12.72 19.51
C ALA A 180 14.26 -12.57 20.00
N ARG A 181 14.92 -11.44 19.69
CA ARG A 181 16.28 -11.12 20.18
C ARG A 181 16.35 -10.99 21.70
N GLN A 182 15.27 -10.56 22.33
CA GLN A 182 15.14 -10.44 23.78
C GLN A 182 14.60 -11.72 24.45
N GLU A 183 14.44 -12.80 23.69
CA GLU A 183 13.88 -14.09 24.16
C GLU A 183 12.49 -13.99 24.81
N GLN A 184 11.71 -12.96 24.43
CA GLN A 184 10.37 -12.74 24.94
C GLN A 184 9.33 -13.48 24.08
N TRP A 185 9.35 -14.82 24.16
CA TRP A 185 8.61 -15.72 23.26
C TRP A 185 7.10 -15.49 23.20
N VAL A 186 6.46 -15.13 24.33
CA VAL A 186 5.01 -14.84 24.35
C VAL A 186 4.71 -13.60 23.51
N ARG A 187 5.46 -12.50 23.71
CA ARG A 187 5.27 -11.27 22.94
C ARG A 187 5.62 -11.46 21.47
N TYR A 188 6.67 -12.24 21.20
CA TYR A 188 7.04 -12.64 19.85
C TYR A 188 5.91 -13.40 19.16
N ALA A 189 5.31 -14.41 19.82
CA ALA A 189 4.21 -15.19 19.27
C ALA A 189 2.96 -14.34 19.02
N LEU A 190 2.62 -13.42 19.94
CA LEU A 190 1.50 -12.49 19.75
C LEU A 190 1.71 -11.58 18.52
N LEU A 191 2.91 -11.04 18.35
CA LEU A 191 3.25 -10.19 17.21
C LEU A 191 3.28 -10.99 15.90
N ALA A 192 3.78 -12.22 15.92
CA ALA A 192 3.69 -13.13 14.78
C ALA A 192 2.22 -13.42 14.43
N GLY A 193 1.35 -13.62 15.43
CA GLY A 193 -0.09 -13.77 15.25
C GLY A 193 -0.73 -12.57 14.54
N ILE A 194 -0.36 -11.33 14.90
CA ILE A 194 -0.81 -10.11 14.20
C ILE A 194 -0.41 -10.13 12.72
N VAL A 195 0.79 -10.62 12.39
CA VAL A 195 1.22 -10.74 11.00
C VAL A 195 0.40 -11.79 10.25
N LEU A 196 0.11 -12.94 10.87
CA LEU A 196 -0.67 -14.01 10.25
C LEU A 196 -2.10 -13.58 9.94
N ILE A 197 -2.76 -12.88 10.86
CA ILE A 197 -4.13 -12.39 10.61
C ILE A 197 -4.16 -11.28 9.57
N ALA A 198 -3.06 -10.55 9.34
CA ALA A 198 -3.05 -9.44 8.39
C ALA A 198 -3.35 -9.90 6.95
N ARG A 199 -2.80 -11.04 6.51
CA ARG A 199 -3.05 -11.64 5.18
C ARG A 199 -2.55 -13.08 5.11
N GLY A 200 -3.17 -13.93 4.27
CA GLY A 200 -2.87 -15.38 4.20
C GLY A 200 -1.47 -15.76 3.70
N ASP A 201 -0.92 -14.99 2.75
CA ASP A 201 0.40 -15.19 2.13
C ASP A 201 1.55 -14.84 3.09
N LEU A 202 1.30 -13.97 4.08
CA LEU A 202 2.31 -13.55 5.05
C LEU A 202 2.77 -14.66 6.00
N GLY A 203 2.07 -15.80 6.01
CA GLY A 203 2.55 -17.01 6.69
C GLY A 203 3.94 -17.45 6.21
N LEU A 204 4.28 -17.31 4.93
CA LEU A 204 5.64 -17.61 4.43
C LEU A 204 6.68 -16.60 4.95
N THR A 205 6.28 -15.35 5.14
CA THR A 205 7.14 -14.30 5.72
C THR A 205 7.41 -14.58 7.21
N VAL A 206 6.37 -14.99 7.95
CA VAL A 206 6.52 -15.49 9.32
C VAL A 206 7.39 -16.75 9.34
N ALA A 207 7.29 -17.61 8.33
CA ALA A 207 8.11 -18.79 8.27
C ALA A 207 9.61 -18.48 8.08
N ALA A 208 9.92 -17.47 7.27
CA ALA A 208 11.26 -16.94 7.11
C ALA A 208 11.78 -16.22 8.36
N LEU A 209 10.91 -15.53 9.11
CA LEU A 209 11.24 -15.03 10.45
C LEU A 209 11.58 -16.17 11.41
N GLY A 210 10.82 -17.27 11.38
CA GLY A 210 11.12 -18.48 12.14
C GLY A 210 12.50 -19.05 11.79
N LEU A 211 12.83 -19.11 10.50
CA LEU A 211 14.14 -19.56 10.03
C LEU A 211 15.27 -18.65 10.53
N LEU A 212 15.07 -17.33 10.52
CA LEU A 212 16.02 -16.38 11.13
C LEU A 212 16.26 -16.68 12.61
N VAL A 213 15.22 -17.03 13.37
CA VAL A 213 15.31 -17.38 14.79
C VAL A 213 16.03 -18.71 14.98
N VAL A 214 15.81 -19.71 14.10
CA VAL A 214 16.59 -20.96 14.10
C VAL A 214 18.08 -20.67 13.88
N LEU A 215 18.40 -19.84 12.87
CA LEU A 215 19.78 -19.46 12.55
C LEU A 215 20.44 -18.61 13.65
N ALA A 216 19.65 -17.96 14.49
CA ALA A 216 20.12 -17.23 15.67
C ALA A 216 20.40 -18.14 16.89
N GLY A 217 20.07 -19.44 16.81
CA GLY A 217 20.36 -20.45 17.84
C GLY A 217 19.11 -20.99 18.55
N HIS A 218 17.95 -20.35 18.42
CA HIS A 218 16.72 -20.73 19.11
C HIS A 218 15.88 -21.71 18.29
N ARG A 219 16.42 -22.92 18.08
CA ARG A 219 15.87 -23.92 17.14
C ARG A 219 14.40 -24.26 17.38
N ARG A 220 13.97 -24.45 18.63
CA ARG A 220 12.58 -24.83 18.94
C ARG A 220 11.59 -23.73 18.58
N ALA A 221 11.81 -22.52 19.10
CA ALA A 221 10.92 -21.38 18.84
C ALA A 221 10.89 -21.01 17.35
N GLY A 222 12.05 -21.02 16.69
CA GLY A 222 12.15 -20.77 15.26
C GLY A 222 11.43 -21.83 14.43
N ALA A 223 11.64 -23.12 14.72
CA ALA A 223 10.99 -24.21 13.99
C ALA A 223 9.47 -24.20 14.16
N ILE A 224 8.96 -23.98 15.39
CA ILE A 224 7.52 -23.83 15.62
C ILE A 224 6.97 -22.68 14.78
N THR A 225 7.65 -21.53 14.76
CA THR A 225 7.19 -20.37 13.99
C THR A 225 7.22 -20.62 12.48
N SER A 226 8.24 -21.34 11.98
CA SER A 226 8.31 -21.77 10.59
C SER A 226 7.17 -22.70 10.20
N VAL A 227 6.89 -23.72 11.02
CA VAL A 227 5.80 -24.67 10.77
C VAL A 227 4.44 -23.97 10.83
N VAL A 228 4.21 -23.12 11.82
CA VAL A 228 2.95 -22.36 11.95
C VAL A 228 2.74 -21.43 10.76
N GLY A 229 3.78 -20.71 10.32
CA GLY A 229 3.70 -19.83 9.15
C GLY A 229 3.37 -20.59 7.86
N ILE A 230 4.03 -21.73 7.62
CA ILE A 230 3.74 -22.58 6.44
C ILE A 230 2.31 -23.14 6.51
N ALA A 231 1.91 -23.66 7.67
CA ALA A 231 0.57 -24.20 7.88
C ALA A 231 -0.51 -23.14 7.66
N TRP A 232 -0.28 -21.90 8.11
CA TRP A 232 -1.19 -20.79 7.91
C TRP A 232 -1.42 -20.49 6.42
N THR A 233 -0.34 -20.33 5.65
CA THR A 233 -0.48 -20.07 4.21
C THR A 233 -1.11 -21.27 3.49
N ALA A 234 -0.79 -22.50 3.88
CA ALA A 234 -1.42 -23.69 3.30
C ALA A 234 -2.94 -23.71 3.55
N VAL A 235 -3.38 -23.40 4.77
CA VAL A 235 -4.81 -23.28 5.10
C VAL A 235 -5.43 -22.13 4.30
N ALA A 236 -4.77 -20.97 4.23
CA ALA A 236 -5.29 -19.82 3.49
C ALA A 236 -5.47 -20.13 1.99
N VAL A 237 -4.53 -20.83 1.36
CA VAL A 237 -4.65 -21.25 -0.05
C VAL A 237 -5.86 -22.17 -0.25
N VAL A 238 -6.07 -23.13 0.66
CA VAL A 238 -7.20 -24.08 0.54
C VAL A 238 -8.54 -23.38 0.78
N VAL A 239 -8.65 -22.53 1.80
CA VAL A 239 -9.95 -21.96 2.16
C VAL A 239 -10.30 -20.72 1.34
N ALA A 240 -9.33 -19.85 1.03
CA ALA A 240 -9.58 -18.72 0.14
C ALA A 240 -9.74 -19.16 -1.33
N SER A 241 -9.14 -20.30 -1.72
CA SER A 241 -9.11 -20.81 -3.09
C SER A 241 -8.89 -19.70 -4.13
N PRO A 242 -7.81 -18.91 -4.01
CA PRO A 242 -7.66 -17.71 -4.81
C PRO A 242 -7.22 -18.07 -6.23
N ASP A 243 -7.90 -17.49 -7.20
CA ASP A 243 -7.58 -17.63 -8.62
C ASP A 243 -6.89 -16.36 -9.14
N LEU A 244 -5.98 -16.56 -10.10
CA LEU A 244 -5.45 -15.43 -10.85
C LEU A 244 -6.40 -15.07 -12.00
N PRO A 245 -6.45 -13.80 -12.38
CA PRO A 245 -7.34 -13.33 -13.43
C PRO A 245 -6.98 -13.93 -14.79
N ASP A 246 -8.00 -14.41 -15.52
CA ASP A 246 -7.87 -15.01 -16.85
C ASP A 246 -8.44 -14.10 -17.97
N GLY A 247 -8.86 -12.88 -17.64
CA GLY A 247 -9.56 -11.95 -18.54
C GLY A 247 -9.09 -10.50 -18.40
N ARG A 248 -9.79 -9.60 -19.11
CA ARG A 248 -9.61 -8.14 -18.95
C ARG A 248 -10.14 -7.74 -17.58
N LEU A 249 -9.44 -6.82 -16.92
CA LEU A 249 -9.78 -6.36 -15.58
C LEU A 249 -10.19 -4.90 -15.61
N THR A 250 -11.28 -4.60 -14.91
CA THR A 250 -11.56 -3.24 -14.46
C THR A 250 -10.55 -2.85 -13.36
N PRO A 251 -10.30 -1.55 -13.13
CA PRO A 251 -9.38 -1.11 -12.08
C PRO A 251 -9.65 -1.68 -10.67
N ALA A 252 -10.91 -1.87 -10.28
CA ALA A 252 -11.29 -2.47 -9.02
C ALA A 252 -10.97 -3.98 -9.00
N GLU A 253 -11.20 -4.69 -10.11
CA GLU A 253 -10.80 -6.10 -10.26
C GLU A 253 -9.27 -6.23 -10.25
N GLU A 254 -8.55 -5.31 -10.87
CA GLU A 254 -7.09 -5.25 -10.86
C GLU A 254 -6.55 -5.05 -9.43
N PHE A 255 -7.18 -4.16 -8.65
CA PHE A 255 -6.86 -3.96 -7.24
C PHE A 255 -7.10 -5.23 -6.41
N VAL A 256 -8.26 -5.86 -6.54
CA VAL A 256 -8.58 -7.11 -5.83
C VAL A 256 -7.64 -8.24 -6.26
N ALA A 257 -7.34 -8.37 -7.54
CA ALA A 257 -6.42 -9.37 -8.07
C ALA A 257 -4.99 -9.19 -7.55
N ARG A 258 -4.51 -7.96 -7.34
CA ARG A 258 -3.22 -7.74 -6.66
C ARG A 258 -3.27 -8.10 -5.19
N ALA A 259 -4.38 -7.84 -4.50
CA ALA A 259 -4.52 -8.18 -3.09
C ALA A 259 -4.56 -9.71 -2.84
N THR A 260 -5.18 -10.47 -3.76
CA THR A 260 -5.29 -11.94 -3.67
C THR A 260 -4.15 -12.68 -4.39
N GLY A 261 -3.52 -12.04 -5.37
CA GLY A 261 -2.50 -12.61 -6.25
C GLY A 261 -1.33 -13.28 -5.52
N PRO A 262 -0.69 -12.67 -4.50
CA PRO A 262 0.37 -13.32 -3.74
C PRO A 262 -0.01 -14.69 -3.17
N LEU A 263 -1.27 -14.86 -2.76
CA LEU A 263 -1.78 -16.14 -2.26
C LEU A 263 -2.06 -17.12 -3.41
N ALA A 264 -2.58 -16.65 -4.54
CA ALA A 264 -2.84 -17.44 -5.75
C ALA A 264 -1.56 -17.94 -6.44
N VAL A 265 -0.44 -17.24 -6.28
CA VAL A 265 0.87 -17.64 -6.80
C VAL A 265 1.43 -18.87 -6.09
N VAL A 266 1.12 -19.06 -4.80
CA VAL A 266 1.69 -20.16 -3.99
C VAL A 266 1.50 -21.55 -4.62
N PRO A 267 0.28 -22.01 -4.96
CA PRO A 267 0.09 -23.33 -5.57
C PRO A 267 0.76 -23.43 -6.95
N ARG A 268 0.76 -22.35 -7.74
CA ARG A 268 1.41 -22.35 -9.06
C ARG A 268 2.93 -22.47 -8.95
N LEU A 269 3.54 -21.78 -7.98
CA LEU A 269 4.98 -21.85 -7.70
C LEU A 269 5.41 -23.25 -7.27
N LEU A 270 4.55 -23.99 -6.56
CA LEU A 270 4.80 -25.39 -6.21
C LEU A 270 4.66 -26.33 -7.41
N ALA A 271 3.76 -26.03 -8.34
CA ALA A 271 3.54 -26.82 -9.55
C ALA A 271 4.66 -26.61 -10.60
N ASP A 272 5.09 -25.36 -10.83
CA ASP A 272 6.17 -25.03 -11.75
C ASP A 272 7.14 -23.97 -11.15
N PRO A 273 8.08 -24.41 -10.28
CA PRO A 273 9.01 -23.50 -9.62
C PRO A 273 10.03 -22.88 -10.58
N ILE A 274 10.34 -23.54 -11.70
CA ILE A 274 11.35 -23.07 -12.65
C ILE A 274 10.78 -21.95 -13.51
N GLN A 275 9.57 -22.14 -14.06
CA GLN A 275 8.96 -21.15 -14.93
C GLN A 275 8.63 -19.87 -14.16
N LEU A 276 7.99 -19.99 -12.99
CA LEU A 276 7.67 -18.82 -12.16
C LEU A 276 8.90 -18.19 -11.52
N GLY A 277 9.92 -18.99 -11.19
CA GLY A 277 11.21 -18.48 -10.73
C GLY A 277 11.89 -17.56 -11.74
N ARG A 278 11.67 -17.74 -13.05
CA ARG A 278 12.19 -16.83 -14.09
C ARG A 278 11.56 -15.45 -14.05
N GLN A 279 10.32 -15.32 -13.59
CA GLN A 279 9.65 -14.02 -13.48
C GLN A 279 10.33 -13.10 -12.46
N LEU A 280 11.05 -13.66 -11.47
CA LEU A 280 11.88 -12.86 -10.55
C LEU A 280 13.04 -12.14 -11.24
N PHE A 281 13.45 -12.62 -12.41
CA PHE A 281 14.50 -12.01 -13.23
C PHE A 281 13.95 -11.21 -14.41
N ALA A 282 12.62 -11.04 -14.49
CA ALA A 282 12.00 -10.17 -15.48
C ALA A 282 12.39 -8.70 -15.21
N GLU A 283 12.36 -7.87 -16.25
CA GLU A 283 12.70 -6.45 -16.14
C GLU A 283 11.87 -5.70 -15.07
N PRO A 284 10.53 -5.85 -14.99
CA PRO A 284 9.73 -5.19 -13.95
C PRO A 284 10.15 -5.60 -12.54
N SER A 285 10.44 -6.89 -12.35
CA SER A 285 10.91 -7.47 -11.10
C SER A 285 12.26 -6.89 -10.65
N VAL A 286 13.21 -6.76 -11.57
CA VAL A 286 14.54 -6.21 -11.26
C VAL A 286 14.44 -4.72 -10.95
N LEU A 287 13.70 -3.96 -11.76
CA LEU A 287 13.45 -2.53 -11.52
C LEU A 287 12.78 -2.32 -10.17
N PHE A 288 11.83 -3.17 -9.81
CA PHE A 288 11.17 -3.14 -8.52
C PHE A 288 12.14 -3.30 -7.35
N LEU A 289 13.04 -4.29 -7.42
CA LEU A 289 14.06 -4.50 -6.40
C LEU A 289 15.02 -3.30 -6.29
N VAL A 290 15.36 -2.68 -7.43
CA VAL A 290 16.17 -1.46 -7.48
C VAL A 290 15.44 -0.31 -6.79
N VAL A 291 14.15 -0.08 -7.07
CA VAL A 291 13.35 0.98 -6.43
C VAL A 291 13.29 0.82 -4.91
N VAL A 292 13.24 -0.42 -4.41
CA VAL A 292 13.20 -0.69 -2.96
C VAL A 292 14.57 -0.53 -2.29
N LEU A 293 15.66 -0.96 -2.94
CA LEU A 293 17.00 -1.00 -2.32
C LEU A 293 17.86 0.23 -2.63
N ALA A 294 17.67 0.89 -3.77
CA ALA A 294 18.43 2.07 -4.18
C ALA A 294 18.30 3.25 -3.20
N PRO A 295 17.14 3.55 -2.58
CA PRO A 295 17.05 4.64 -1.59
C PRO A 295 17.94 4.39 -0.38
N LEU A 296 18.26 3.11 -0.15
CA LEU A 296 19.08 2.62 0.94
C LEU A 296 20.51 2.30 0.51
N LEU A 297 20.92 2.75 -0.69
CA LEU A 297 22.22 2.51 -1.32
C LEU A 297 22.61 1.03 -1.38
N PHE A 298 21.61 0.14 -1.48
CA PHE A 298 21.80 -1.31 -1.40
C PHE A 298 22.50 -1.80 -0.12
N LEU A 299 22.63 -0.96 0.91
CA LEU A 299 23.20 -1.33 2.21
C LEU A 299 22.53 -2.52 2.86
N PRO A 300 21.19 -2.73 2.77
CA PRO A 300 20.57 -3.93 3.32
C PRO A 300 21.26 -5.23 2.87
N LEU A 301 21.78 -5.29 1.64
CA LEU A 301 22.46 -6.48 1.09
C LEU A 301 23.72 -6.90 1.86
N VAL A 302 24.33 -6.00 2.63
CA VAL A 302 25.48 -6.30 3.51
C VAL A 302 25.09 -7.26 4.64
N SER A 303 23.79 -7.36 4.94
CA SER A 303 23.21 -8.31 5.90
C SER A 303 22.28 -9.32 5.20
N PRO A 304 22.83 -10.24 4.37
CA PRO A 304 22.04 -11.10 3.48
C PRO A 304 21.09 -12.02 4.24
N ARG A 305 21.47 -12.49 5.44
CA ARG A 305 20.60 -13.32 6.28
C ARG A 305 19.28 -12.61 6.58
N ARG A 306 19.33 -11.32 6.92
CA ARG A 306 18.16 -10.52 7.34
C ARG A 306 17.32 -10.06 6.16
N VAL A 307 17.95 -9.64 5.06
CA VAL A 307 17.22 -9.33 3.81
C VAL A 307 16.56 -10.59 3.24
N GLY A 308 17.20 -11.76 3.39
CA GLY A 308 16.64 -13.03 2.95
C GLY A 308 15.27 -13.35 3.57
N ALA A 309 14.94 -12.79 4.74
CA ALA A 309 13.60 -12.94 5.32
C ALA A 309 12.52 -12.09 4.64
N ALA A 310 12.91 -11.05 3.89
CA ALA A 310 12.00 -10.31 3.01
C ALA A 310 11.66 -11.09 1.74
N ALA A 311 12.47 -12.10 1.37
CA ALA A 311 12.40 -12.74 0.07
C ALA A 311 11.03 -13.38 -0.25
N PRO A 312 10.34 -14.09 0.67
CA PRO A 312 9.04 -14.69 0.35
C PRO A 312 7.98 -13.63 0.00
N ALA A 313 7.82 -12.60 0.83
CA ALA A 313 6.89 -11.49 0.56
C ALA A 313 7.23 -10.79 -0.76
N MET A 314 8.52 -10.50 -0.97
CA MET A 314 8.96 -9.80 -2.18
C MET A 314 8.73 -10.65 -3.43
N ALA A 315 9.10 -11.92 -3.41
CA ALA A 315 8.96 -12.82 -4.54
C ALA A 315 7.50 -13.04 -4.92
N LEU A 316 6.63 -13.28 -3.94
CA LEU A 316 5.20 -13.44 -4.20
C LEU A 316 4.57 -12.16 -4.75
N ALA A 317 4.89 -11.00 -4.17
CA ALA A 317 4.38 -9.72 -4.65
C ALA A 317 4.85 -9.42 -6.08
N MET A 318 6.13 -9.66 -6.39
CA MET A 318 6.70 -9.44 -7.72
C MET A 318 6.08 -10.38 -8.77
N ILE A 319 6.00 -11.68 -8.48
CA ILE A 319 5.39 -12.65 -9.39
C ILE A 319 3.91 -12.32 -9.61
N ALA A 320 3.16 -12.06 -8.53
CA ALA A 320 1.75 -11.69 -8.63
C ALA A 320 1.56 -10.42 -9.46
N ASP A 321 2.37 -9.40 -9.24
CA ASP A 321 2.28 -8.15 -10.00
C ASP A 321 2.59 -8.37 -11.48
N THR A 322 3.63 -9.15 -11.84
CA THR A 322 3.89 -9.46 -13.26
C THR A 322 2.73 -10.18 -13.93
N LEU A 323 2.10 -11.14 -13.24
CA LEU A 323 0.97 -11.90 -13.78
C LEU A 323 -0.30 -11.05 -13.90
N VAL A 324 -0.56 -10.19 -12.92
CA VAL A 324 -1.68 -9.24 -12.98
C VAL A 324 -1.43 -8.20 -14.06
N GLN A 325 -0.19 -7.72 -14.21
CA GLN A 325 0.17 -6.78 -15.26
C GLN A 325 0.01 -7.39 -16.65
N GLU A 326 0.43 -8.64 -16.89
CA GLU A 326 0.21 -9.34 -18.16
C GLU A 326 -1.30 -9.48 -18.50
N ALA A 327 -2.15 -9.65 -17.49
CA ALA A 327 -3.60 -9.66 -17.66
C ALA A 327 -4.17 -8.24 -17.92
N ALA A 328 -3.67 -7.24 -17.19
CA ALA A 328 -4.10 -5.84 -17.25
C ALA A 328 -3.62 -5.11 -18.52
N GLU A 329 -2.48 -5.50 -19.11
CA GLU A 329 -1.99 -4.99 -20.40
C GLU A 329 -2.99 -5.24 -21.54
N ARG A 330 -3.91 -6.19 -21.37
CA ARG A 330 -5.03 -6.38 -22.29
C ARG A 330 -6.18 -5.39 -22.08
N GLY A 331 -6.12 -4.41 -21.16
CA GLY A 331 -7.27 -3.54 -20.87
C GLY A 331 -7.11 -2.31 -19.95
N VAL A 332 -5.91 -1.73 -19.76
CA VAL A 332 -5.61 -0.41 -19.13
C VAL A 332 -5.21 -0.41 -17.63
N VAL A 333 -3.92 -0.08 -17.44
CA VAL A 333 -3.12 0.70 -16.46
C VAL A 333 -3.28 0.62 -14.91
N ASN A 334 -2.22 0.10 -14.28
CA ASN A 334 -1.54 0.45 -13.00
C ASN A 334 -2.21 1.49 -12.07
N LEU A 335 -3.41 1.22 -11.57
CA LEU A 335 -4.05 2.05 -10.53
C LEU A 335 -3.63 1.65 -9.10
N SER A 336 -2.96 0.50 -8.94
CA SER A 336 -2.36 0.06 -7.67
C SER A 336 -0.94 -0.46 -7.89
N PRO A 337 0.10 0.38 -7.76
CA PRO A 337 1.47 -0.03 -7.99
C PRO A 337 1.87 -1.20 -7.08
N ALA A 338 2.62 -2.19 -7.59
CA ALA A 338 3.22 -3.28 -6.80
C ALA A 338 3.85 -2.83 -5.47
N ALA A 339 4.39 -1.61 -5.48
CA ALA A 339 5.03 -0.97 -4.34
C ALA A 339 4.10 -0.76 -3.12
N ALA A 340 2.78 -0.75 -3.31
CA ALA A 340 1.81 -0.63 -2.21
C ALA A 340 1.67 -1.93 -1.40
N HIS A 341 1.88 -3.11 -2.01
CA HIS A 341 1.67 -4.41 -1.36
C HIS A 341 2.93 -4.97 -0.65
N ILE A 342 4.05 -4.23 -0.66
CA ILE A 342 5.34 -4.68 -0.11
C ILE A 342 5.70 -4.13 1.26
N ALA A 343 4.79 -3.42 1.92
CA ALA A 343 4.98 -2.96 3.28
C ALA A 343 5.56 -4.06 4.22
N PRO A 344 5.12 -5.34 4.17
CA PRO A 344 5.70 -6.39 5.00
C PRO A 344 7.19 -6.68 4.68
N ALA A 345 7.57 -6.65 3.40
CA ALA A 345 8.96 -6.90 2.97
C ALA A 345 9.90 -5.78 3.46
N LEU A 346 9.42 -4.53 3.48
CA LEU A 346 10.17 -3.38 3.99
C LEU A 346 10.60 -3.56 5.46
N ALA A 347 9.82 -4.30 6.27
CA ALA A 347 10.20 -4.60 7.65
C ALA A 347 11.61 -5.20 7.74
N PHE A 348 11.87 -6.23 6.93
CA PHE A 348 13.16 -6.92 6.93
C PHE A 348 14.23 -6.16 6.15
N VAL A 349 13.87 -5.36 5.15
CA VAL A 349 14.80 -4.45 4.46
C VAL A 349 15.38 -3.42 5.44
N PHE A 350 14.54 -2.78 6.25
CA PHE A 350 14.98 -1.81 7.26
C PHE A 350 15.68 -2.46 8.46
N VAL A 351 15.23 -3.64 8.90
CA VAL A 351 15.98 -4.44 9.88
C VAL A 351 17.39 -4.71 9.32
N ALA A 352 17.50 -5.17 8.08
CA ALA A 352 18.80 -5.43 7.47
C ALA A 352 19.65 -4.17 7.31
N LEU A 353 19.06 -3.01 6.99
CA LEU A 353 19.77 -1.72 6.97
C LEU A 353 20.41 -1.41 8.32
N VAL A 354 19.66 -1.55 9.42
CA VAL A 354 20.17 -1.31 10.77
C VAL A 354 21.42 -2.15 11.05
N PHE A 355 21.36 -3.45 10.77
CA PHE A 355 22.49 -4.35 11.00
C PHE A 355 23.61 -4.24 9.95
N ALA A 356 23.31 -3.71 8.76
CA ALA A 356 24.33 -3.34 7.79
C ALA A 356 25.17 -2.17 8.29
N LEU A 357 24.52 -1.14 8.86
CA LEU A 357 25.20 -0.02 9.50
C LEU A 357 25.99 -0.45 10.75
N GLU A 358 25.47 -1.39 11.54
CA GLU A 358 26.23 -2.00 12.64
C GLU A 358 27.51 -2.66 12.14
N ARG A 359 27.42 -3.41 11.04
CA ARG A 359 28.54 -4.18 10.47
C ARG A 359 29.61 -3.31 9.82
N ILE A 360 29.22 -2.16 9.25
CA ILE A 360 30.14 -1.22 8.59
C ILE A 360 30.75 -0.24 9.61
N GLY A 361 30.04 0.04 10.70
CA GLY A 361 30.50 0.98 11.71
C GLY A 361 31.58 0.43 12.63
N ASP A 362 32.32 1.33 13.26
CA ASP A 362 33.33 1.01 14.26
C ASP A 362 32.70 1.03 15.65
N LEU A 363 32.91 -0.04 16.42
CA LEU A 363 32.52 -0.08 17.81
C LEU A 363 33.42 0.86 18.62
N SER A 364 32.83 1.89 19.22
CA SER A 364 33.50 2.74 20.20
C SER A 364 33.40 2.07 21.60
N VAL A 365 33.20 2.84 22.68
CA VAL A 365 33.14 2.26 24.04
C VAL A 365 31.86 1.45 24.26
N THR A 366 30.69 2.00 23.89
CA THR A 366 29.37 1.36 24.11
C THR A 366 28.43 1.46 22.92
N ARG A 367 28.81 2.23 21.88
CA ARG A 367 27.99 2.55 20.72
C ARG A 367 28.79 2.40 19.44
N VAL A 368 28.11 2.00 18.38
CA VAL A 368 28.66 1.89 17.03
C VAL A 368 28.62 3.27 16.35
N ASN A 369 29.78 3.68 15.86
CA ASN A 369 29.95 4.88 15.04
C ASN A 369 29.96 4.50 13.57
N VAL A 370 29.06 5.11 12.81
CA VAL A 370 29.06 5.01 11.35
C VAL A 370 29.71 6.26 10.79
N ASP A 371 30.53 6.10 9.74
CA ASP A 371 31.12 7.23 9.03
C ASP A 371 30.02 8.20 8.56
N ARG A 372 30.20 9.49 8.87
CA ARG A 372 29.31 10.57 8.45
C ARG A 372 29.11 10.60 6.93
N ARG A 373 30.11 10.19 6.15
CA ARG A 373 30.00 10.12 4.68
C ARG A 373 28.95 9.11 4.23
N VAL A 374 28.93 7.93 4.86
CA VAL A 374 27.94 6.88 4.59
C VAL A 374 26.54 7.37 5.00
N LEU A 375 26.43 7.98 6.18
CA LEU A 375 25.16 8.54 6.65
C LEU A 375 24.62 9.67 5.76
N LEU A 376 25.49 10.58 5.32
CA LEU A 376 25.13 11.66 4.39
C LEU A 376 24.75 11.12 3.02
N ALA A 377 25.45 10.12 2.50
CA ALA A 377 25.12 9.47 1.24
C ALA A 377 23.76 8.76 1.33
N LEU A 378 23.49 8.04 2.42
CA LEU A 378 22.21 7.39 2.67
C LEU A 378 21.06 8.41 2.73
N LEU A 379 21.26 9.51 3.45
CA LEU A 379 20.28 10.59 3.53
C LEU A 379 20.04 11.24 2.16
N ALA A 380 21.10 11.51 1.40
CA ALA A 380 21.01 12.08 0.07
C ALA A 380 20.30 11.13 -0.91
N GLY A 381 20.61 9.83 -0.88
CA GLY A 381 19.96 8.82 -1.71
C GLY A 381 18.47 8.66 -1.39
N ALA A 382 18.13 8.57 -0.10
CA ALA A 382 16.73 8.51 0.35
C ALA A 382 15.96 9.78 -0.03
N THR A 383 16.59 10.96 0.12
CA THR A 383 15.97 12.24 -0.28
C THR A 383 15.79 12.33 -1.79
N LEU A 384 16.80 11.97 -2.58
CA LEU A 384 16.73 12.01 -4.03
C LEU A 384 15.59 11.12 -4.54
N LEU A 385 15.54 9.86 -4.11
CA LEU A 385 14.49 8.96 -4.56
C LEU A 385 13.12 9.28 -3.98
N PHE A 386 13.05 9.90 -2.80
CA PHE A 386 11.81 10.51 -2.35
C PHE A 386 11.34 11.60 -3.32
N LEU A 387 12.24 12.49 -3.75
CA LEU A 387 11.89 13.59 -4.65
C LEU A 387 11.51 13.12 -6.06
N THR A 388 12.05 12.00 -6.54
CA THR A 388 11.80 11.53 -7.92
C THR A 388 10.75 10.42 -8.02
N GLU A 389 10.61 9.57 -7.00
CA GLU A 389 9.77 8.36 -7.06
C GLU A 389 8.60 8.37 -6.07
N SER A 390 8.55 9.31 -5.12
CA SER A 390 7.46 9.34 -4.15
C SER A 390 6.22 10.02 -4.74
N PRO A 391 5.02 9.44 -4.58
CA PRO A 391 3.77 10.12 -4.93
C PRO A 391 3.52 11.37 -4.08
N SER A 392 4.17 11.44 -2.92
CA SER A 392 4.12 12.60 -2.02
C SER A 392 5.20 13.65 -2.34
N SER A 393 5.93 13.52 -3.46
CA SER A 393 7.08 14.37 -3.75
C SER A 393 6.66 15.79 -4.12
N PRO A 394 7.42 16.85 -3.79
CA PRO A 394 7.18 18.23 -4.22
C PRO A 394 6.97 18.47 -5.73
N TYR A 395 7.42 17.54 -6.57
CA TYR A 395 7.44 17.67 -8.02
C TYR A 395 6.25 17.00 -8.71
N GLU A 396 5.55 16.09 -8.04
CA GLU A 396 4.32 15.47 -8.54
C GLU A 396 3.10 16.36 -8.28
N ALA A 397 3.01 17.52 -8.95
CA ALA A 397 1.88 18.48 -8.88
C ALA A 397 1.08 18.54 -7.53
N PRO A 398 1.70 18.55 -6.34
CA PRO A 398 1.01 18.13 -5.11
C PRO A 398 0.56 19.32 -4.26
N TRP A 399 0.79 20.54 -4.71
CA TRP A 399 0.46 21.72 -3.91
C TRP A 399 -1.03 22.07 -3.95
N GLY A 400 -1.79 21.35 -4.77
CA GLY A 400 -3.25 21.30 -4.76
C GLY A 400 -3.82 20.14 -3.96
N TRP A 401 -3.08 19.50 -3.04
CA TRP A 401 -3.60 18.40 -2.23
C TRP A 401 -4.93 18.76 -1.54
N GLY A 402 -5.97 17.97 -1.85
CA GLY A 402 -7.33 18.20 -1.39
C GLY A 402 -8.04 19.40 -2.05
N SER A 403 -7.43 20.04 -3.05
CA SER A 403 -8.15 20.90 -3.98
C SER A 403 -9.05 20.04 -4.87
N ARG A 404 -10.16 20.63 -5.31
CA ARG A 404 -11.12 20.01 -6.21
C ARG A 404 -11.26 20.95 -7.40
N ASP A 405 -11.25 20.39 -8.58
CA ASP A 405 -11.56 21.15 -9.79
C ASP A 405 -13.07 21.12 -10.09
N ALA A 406 -13.47 21.68 -11.23
CA ALA A 406 -14.87 21.68 -11.65
C ALA A 406 -15.37 20.28 -12.01
N VAL A 407 -14.49 19.38 -12.46
CA VAL A 407 -14.81 17.99 -12.78
C VAL A 407 -15.09 17.21 -11.50
N ASP A 408 -14.27 17.38 -10.47
CA ASP A 408 -14.47 16.79 -9.14
C ASP A 408 -15.77 17.26 -8.50
N GLY A 409 -16.10 18.55 -8.68
CA GLY A 409 -17.41 19.09 -8.30
C GLY A 409 -18.55 18.37 -9.01
N ALA A 410 -18.44 18.19 -10.32
CA ALA A 410 -19.46 17.50 -11.12
C ALA A 410 -19.57 16.00 -10.80
N ARG A 411 -18.46 15.32 -10.45
CA ARG A 411 -18.46 13.92 -9.99
C ARG A 411 -19.26 13.77 -8.70
N LEU A 412 -19.04 14.66 -7.73
CA LEU A 412 -19.75 14.63 -6.44
C LEU A 412 -21.23 14.97 -6.62
N GLU A 413 -21.55 16.02 -7.39
CA GLU A 413 -22.94 16.39 -7.66
C GLU A 413 -23.71 15.26 -8.35
N ALA A 414 -23.08 14.61 -9.34
CA ALA A 414 -23.69 13.46 -10.00
C ALA A 414 -23.86 12.25 -9.07
N ALA A 415 -22.89 11.98 -8.17
CA ALA A 415 -23.00 10.91 -7.18
C ALA A 415 -24.09 11.18 -6.13
N ASP A 416 -24.26 12.44 -5.71
CA ASP A 416 -25.30 12.85 -4.74
C ASP A 416 -26.73 12.73 -5.32
N LEU A 417 -26.89 12.69 -6.65
CA LEU A 417 -28.18 12.49 -7.34
C LEU A 417 -28.60 11.02 -7.44
N VAL A 418 -27.72 10.09 -7.08
CA VAL A 418 -27.96 8.65 -7.10
C VAL A 418 -28.49 8.19 -5.75
N ASP A 419 -29.61 7.47 -5.73
CA ASP A 419 -30.14 6.89 -4.50
C ASP A 419 -29.28 5.70 -4.05
N ASP A 420 -29.17 5.48 -2.73
CA ASP A 420 -28.44 4.39 -2.11
C ASP A 420 -29.04 3.01 -2.49
N ALA A 421 -30.33 2.96 -2.83
CA ALA A 421 -31.03 1.75 -3.25
C ALA A 421 -30.81 1.38 -4.73
N GLU A 422 -30.40 2.34 -5.58
CA GLU A 422 -30.26 2.13 -7.02
C GLU A 422 -29.07 1.21 -7.35
N ALA A 423 -29.28 0.28 -8.26
CA ALA A 423 -28.19 -0.46 -8.89
C ALA A 423 -27.45 0.44 -9.88
N VAL A 424 -26.12 0.50 -9.82
CA VAL A 424 -25.33 1.47 -10.58
C VAL A 424 -24.25 0.81 -11.42
N ALA A 425 -24.07 1.30 -12.65
CA ALA A 425 -22.84 1.13 -13.41
C ALA A 425 -22.06 2.45 -13.45
N THR A 426 -20.78 2.45 -13.08
CA THR A 426 -20.00 3.70 -12.94
C THR A 426 -18.63 3.62 -13.57
N SER A 427 -18.12 4.75 -14.06
CA SER A 427 -16.70 4.90 -14.40
C SER A 427 -15.80 4.75 -13.16
N PRO A 428 -14.55 4.25 -13.31
CA PRO A 428 -13.62 3.97 -12.21
C PRO A 428 -13.29 5.17 -11.29
N SER A 429 -13.35 6.38 -11.83
CA SER A 429 -13.05 7.63 -11.11
C SER A 429 -14.10 7.98 -10.06
N VAL A 430 -15.32 7.42 -10.16
CA VAL A 430 -16.44 7.72 -9.24
C VAL A 430 -16.88 6.48 -8.44
N THR A 431 -16.19 5.34 -8.63
CA THR A 431 -16.55 4.07 -7.99
C THR A 431 -16.65 4.17 -6.47
N ALA A 432 -15.70 4.83 -5.80
CA ALA A 432 -15.70 4.94 -4.34
C ALA A 432 -16.93 5.68 -3.80
N GLN A 433 -17.36 6.74 -4.49
CA GLN A 433 -18.44 7.63 -4.07
C GLN A 433 -19.80 6.91 -4.13
N VAL A 434 -19.95 5.96 -5.05
CA VAL A 434 -21.17 5.15 -5.18
C VAL A 434 -20.96 3.70 -4.69
N ALA A 435 -19.89 3.39 -3.95
CA ALA A 435 -19.59 1.99 -3.61
C ALA A 435 -20.50 1.39 -2.51
N ALA A 436 -21.13 2.21 -1.68
CA ALA A 436 -21.94 1.78 -0.55
C ALA A 436 -23.34 1.29 -0.97
N ARG A 437 -23.41 0.23 -1.80
CA ARG A 437 -24.68 -0.32 -2.33
C ARG A 437 -24.64 -1.82 -2.63
N ALA A 438 -25.82 -2.40 -2.83
CA ALA A 438 -25.99 -3.82 -3.12
C ALA A 438 -25.41 -4.24 -4.49
N GLN A 439 -25.64 -3.42 -5.50
CA GLN A 439 -25.26 -3.72 -6.88
C GLN A 439 -24.52 -2.55 -7.49
N LEU A 440 -23.22 -2.76 -7.72
CA LEU A 440 -22.35 -1.82 -8.39
C LEU A 440 -21.55 -2.57 -9.46
N ILE A 441 -21.52 -2.02 -10.66
CA ILE A 441 -20.74 -2.51 -11.78
C ILE A 441 -19.74 -1.42 -12.13
N GLU A 442 -18.45 -1.71 -12.01
CA GLU A 442 -17.44 -0.80 -12.55
C GLU A 442 -17.35 -0.99 -14.07
N LEU A 443 -17.39 0.13 -14.79
CA LEU A 443 -17.25 0.16 -16.24
C LEU A 443 -15.77 0.16 -16.65
N PRO A 444 -15.42 -0.44 -17.78
CA PRO A 444 -14.10 -0.28 -18.36
C PRO A 444 -13.73 1.20 -18.58
N PRO A 445 -12.49 1.61 -18.32
CA PRO A 445 -12.07 3.01 -18.45
C PRO A 445 -12.00 3.47 -19.92
N ALA A 446 -11.66 2.57 -20.84
CA ALA A 446 -11.50 2.89 -22.25
C ALA A 446 -12.83 2.75 -23.00
N PRO A 447 -13.20 3.73 -23.85
CA PRO A 447 -14.46 3.67 -24.60
C PRO A 447 -14.51 2.55 -25.63
N ALA A 448 -13.35 2.03 -26.05
CA ALA A 448 -13.24 0.89 -26.95
C ALA A 448 -13.72 -0.42 -26.30
N ASP A 449 -13.74 -0.48 -24.98
CA ASP A 449 -14.13 -1.68 -24.22
C ASP A 449 -15.61 -1.66 -23.82
N LEU A 450 -16.28 -0.54 -24.08
CA LEU A 450 -17.73 -0.37 -23.91
C LEU A 450 -18.45 -0.86 -25.17
N ASP A 451 -18.39 -2.18 -25.38
CA ASP A 451 -19.00 -2.83 -26.54
C ASP A 451 -20.53 -2.86 -26.44
N ALA A 452 -21.19 -3.00 -27.59
CA ALA A 452 -22.65 -3.03 -27.68
C ALA A 452 -23.31 -4.08 -26.75
N PRO A 453 -22.84 -5.33 -26.66
CA PRO A 453 -23.45 -6.32 -25.76
C PRO A 453 -23.38 -5.93 -24.28
N LEU A 454 -22.30 -5.27 -23.87
CA LEU A 454 -22.15 -4.78 -22.49
C LEU A 454 -23.18 -3.67 -22.24
N LEU A 455 -23.22 -2.66 -23.10
CA LEU A 455 -24.09 -1.50 -22.94
C LEU A 455 -25.59 -1.86 -23.03
N ASP A 456 -25.96 -2.75 -23.96
CA ASP A 456 -27.35 -3.18 -24.12
C ASP A 456 -27.86 -3.96 -22.91
N GLY A 457 -26.99 -4.78 -22.30
CA GLY A 457 -27.33 -5.56 -21.11
C GLY A 457 -27.30 -4.77 -19.80
N LEU A 458 -26.97 -3.47 -19.81
CA LEU A 458 -26.96 -2.66 -18.58
C LEU A 458 -28.38 -2.35 -18.09
N ALA A 459 -29.35 -2.12 -18.98
CA ALA A 459 -30.72 -1.74 -18.59
C ALA A 459 -31.40 -2.82 -17.72
N ASP A 460 -31.06 -4.09 -17.94
CA ASP A 460 -31.58 -5.22 -17.16
C ASP A 460 -30.87 -5.40 -15.81
N ARG A 461 -29.76 -4.70 -15.59
CA ARG A 461 -28.83 -4.92 -14.47
C ARG A 461 -28.65 -3.71 -13.57
N VAL A 462 -28.88 -2.49 -14.06
CA VAL A 462 -28.66 -1.26 -13.31
C VAL A 462 -29.75 -0.26 -13.60
N ASP A 463 -30.12 0.50 -12.58
CA ASP A 463 -31.10 1.59 -12.68
C ASP A 463 -30.43 2.86 -13.22
N VAL A 464 -29.13 3.03 -12.95
CA VAL A 464 -28.38 4.25 -13.27
C VAL A 464 -26.99 3.94 -13.82
N VAL A 465 -26.57 4.73 -14.80
CA VAL A 465 -25.23 4.74 -15.38
C VAL A 465 -24.57 6.09 -15.11
N LEU A 466 -23.46 6.09 -14.40
CA LEU A 466 -22.63 7.26 -14.12
C LEU A 466 -21.33 7.19 -14.92
N LEU A 467 -21.26 7.95 -16.01
CA LEU A 467 -20.14 7.93 -16.93
C LEU A 467 -19.26 9.18 -16.78
N ASP A 468 -17.98 8.96 -16.47
CA ASP A 468 -16.94 9.98 -16.54
C ASP A 468 -16.13 9.83 -17.83
N THR A 469 -16.11 10.87 -18.65
CA THR A 469 -15.43 10.92 -19.94
C THR A 469 -14.18 11.81 -19.93
N THR A 470 -13.75 12.27 -18.76
CA THR A 470 -12.60 13.18 -18.59
C THR A 470 -11.27 12.46 -18.36
N GLY A 471 -11.29 11.13 -18.27
CA GLY A 471 -10.10 10.33 -17.99
C GLY A 471 -9.02 10.44 -19.08
N ASP A 472 -7.77 10.59 -18.65
CA ASP A 472 -6.59 10.54 -19.49
C ASP A 472 -5.86 9.20 -19.37
N ASP A 473 -5.27 8.73 -20.47
CA ASP A 473 -4.32 7.63 -20.50
C ASP A 473 -3.07 8.01 -19.72
N PRO A 474 -2.77 7.35 -18.59
CA PRO A 474 -1.62 7.67 -17.75
C PRO A 474 -0.27 7.42 -18.43
N LEU A 475 -0.19 6.58 -19.48
CA LEU A 475 1.04 6.36 -20.24
C LEU A 475 1.30 7.46 -21.27
N THR A 476 0.28 7.82 -22.04
CA THR A 476 0.41 8.78 -23.15
C THR A 476 0.02 10.21 -22.78
N ARG A 477 -0.61 10.39 -21.60
CA ARG A 477 -1.27 11.63 -21.13
C ARG A 477 -2.24 12.20 -22.16
N ARG A 478 -2.92 11.33 -22.90
CA ARG A 478 -3.94 11.68 -23.88
C ARG A 478 -5.32 11.31 -23.36
N PRO A 479 -6.38 12.06 -23.69
CA PRO A 479 -7.73 11.69 -23.29
C PRO A 479 -8.11 10.31 -23.81
N PHE A 480 -8.69 9.46 -22.94
CA PHE A 480 -9.27 8.18 -23.37
C PHE A 480 -10.45 8.39 -24.32
N TRP A 481 -11.18 9.48 -24.14
CA TRP A 481 -12.44 9.75 -24.80
C TRP A 481 -12.30 10.79 -25.89
N THR A 482 -12.86 10.49 -27.06
CA THR A 482 -13.14 11.51 -28.08
C THR A 482 -14.61 11.89 -28.04
N GLY A 483 -14.96 13.10 -28.52
CA GLY A 483 -16.37 13.50 -28.61
C GLY A 483 -17.23 12.57 -29.47
N SER A 484 -16.64 11.82 -30.40
CA SER A 484 -17.33 10.75 -31.14
C SER A 484 -17.62 9.53 -30.29
N ASP A 485 -16.70 9.14 -29.41
CA ASP A 485 -16.88 8.00 -28.50
C ASP A 485 -17.98 8.29 -27.49
N VAL A 486 -17.97 9.48 -26.87
CA VAL A 486 -19.02 9.92 -25.94
C VAL A 486 -20.39 9.83 -26.62
N ARG A 487 -20.53 10.42 -27.81
CA ARG A 487 -21.79 10.35 -28.58
C ARG A 487 -22.16 8.94 -29.01
N ARG A 488 -21.22 8.02 -29.18
CA ARG A 488 -21.51 6.62 -29.52
C ARG A 488 -22.10 5.90 -28.31
N VAL A 489 -21.43 6.02 -27.17
CA VAL A 489 -21.81 5.34 -25.92
C VAL A 489 -23.13 5.89 -25.39
N VAL A 490 -23.26 7.21 -25.24
CA VAL A 490 -24.48 7.86 -24.73
C VAL A 490 -25.70 7.51 -25.59
N ARG A 491 -25.60 7.64 -26.93
CA ARG A 491 -26.71 7.27 -27.83
C ARG A 491 -27.04 5.79 -27.81
N ARG A 492 -26.10 4.92 -27.44
CA ARG A 492 -26.39 3.48 -27.29
C ARG A 492 -27.21 3.27 -26.01
N LEU A 493 -26.75 3.82 -24.88
CA LEU A 493 -27.47 3.78 -23.61
C LEU A 493 -28.88 4.35 -23.75
N GLU A 494 -29.05 5.47 -24.46
CA GLU A 494 -30.38 6.04 -24.74
C GLU A 494 -31.30 5.08 -25.50
N ARG A 495 -30.77 4.34 -26.47
CA ARG A 495 -31.53 3.32 -27.20
C ARG A 495 -31.85 2.10 -26.35
N SER A 496 -31.03 1.82 -25.34
CA SER A 496 -31.22 0.75 -24.38
C SER A 496 -32.20 1.14 -23.25
N GLY A 497 -32.79 2.33 -23.29
CA GLY A 497 -33.84 2.76 -22.35
C GLY A 497 -33.37 3.72 -21.25
N PHE A 498 -32.14 4.23 -21.31
CA PHE A 498 -31.65 5.24 -20.37
C PHE A 498 -31.97 6.67 -20.84
N VAL A 499 -32.19 7.58 -19.91
CA VAL A 499 -32.39 9.02 -20.17
C VAL A 499 -31.37 9.81 -19.37
N SER A 500 -30.75 10.81 -20.01
CA SER A 500 -29.80 11.70 -19.34
C SER A 500 -30.50 12.58 -18.31
N VAL A 501 -30.05 12.52 -17.06
CA VAL A 501 -30.58 13.28 -15.91
C VAL A 501 -29.60 14.39 -15.50
N TYR A 502 -28.30 14.19 -15.74
CA TYR A 502 -27.27 15.17 -15.46
C TYR A 502 -26.16 15.10 -16.51
N ASP A 503 -25.71 16.26 -16.96
CA ASP A 503 -24.60 16.42 -17.91
C ASP A 503 -23.85 17.71 -17.58
N ALA A 504 -22.65 17.58 -17.01
CA ALA A 504 -21.77 18.70 -16.76
C ALA A 504 -20.30 18.26 -16.73
N GLN A 505 -19.41 19.10 -17.28
CA GLN A 505 -17.96 18.91 -17.23
C GLN A 505 -17.47 17.53 -17.72
N GLY A 506 -18.21 16.88 -18.63
CA GLY A 506 -17.87 15.54 -19.15
C GLY A 506 -18.29 14.38 -18.24
N ILE A 507 -19.09 14.66 -17.19
CA ILE A 507 -19.77 13.69 -16.34
C ILE A 507 -21.22 13.57 -16.81
N HIS A 508 -21.65 12.36 -17.11
CA HIS A 508 -22.99 12.04 -17.58
C HIS A 508 -23.67 11.06 -16.62
N LEU A 509 -24.83 11.43 -16.09
CA LEU A 509 -25.70 10.55 -15.32
C LEU A 509 -26.91 10.19 -16.17
N LEU A 510 -27.12 8.90 -16.40
CA LEU A 510 -28.29 8.40 -17.11
C LEU A 510 -29.07 7.44 -16.22
N ARG A 511 -30.39 7.53 -16.23
CA ARG A 511 -31.30 6.67 -15.44
C ARG A 511 -32.25 5.92 -16.37
N VAL A 512 -32.59 4.67 -16.06
CA VAL A 512 -33.58 3.90 -16.83
C VAL A 512 -34.92 4.65 -16.80
N ASP A 513 -35.53 4.84 -17.97
CA ASP A 513 -36.87 5.41 -18.08
C ASP A 513 -37.92 4.32 -17.76
N PRO A 514 -38.71 4.48 -16.67
CA PRO A 514 -39.76 3.53 -16.31
C PRO A 514 -40.80 3.34 -17.42
N GLN A 515 -40.99 4.34 -18.30
CA GLN A 515 -41.97 4.28 -19.38
C GLN A 515 -41.49 3.51 -20.62
N ALA A 516 -40.16 3.38 -20.81
CA ALA A 516 -39.58 2.64 -21.93
C ALA A 516 -39.64 1.11 -21.71
N VAL A 517 -39.48 0.67 -20.46
CA VAL A 517 -39.52 -0.76 -20.07
C VAL A 517 -40.93 -1.35 -20.23
N ALA A 518 -41.97 -0.57 -19.92
CA ALA A 518 -43.37 -0.98 -20.07
C ALA A 518 -43.85 -1.12 -21.54
N ALA A 519 -43.07 -0.65 -22.51
CA ALA A 519 -43.38 -0.77 -23.94
C ALA A 519 -42.71 -1.99 -24.61
N SER A 520 -41.83 -2.69 -23.88
CA SER A 520 -41.10 -3.89 -24.34
C SER A 520 -41.58 -5.20 -23.71
N GLU A 521 -42.44 -5.15 -22.69
CA GLU A 521 -43.29 -6.28 -22.25
C GLU A 521 -44.59 -6.34 -23.07
#